data_AF-L8LLY7-F1
#
_entry.id   AF-L8LLY7-F1
#
_cell.length_a   1.000
_cell.length_b   1.000
_cell.length_c   1.000
_cell.angle_alpha   90.00
_cell.angle_beta   90.00
_cell.angle_gamma   90.00
#
_symmetry.space_group_name_H-M   'P 1'
#
loop_
_entity.id
_entity.type
_entity.pdbx_description
1 polymer ?
#
loop_
_entity_poly.entity_id
_entity_poly.type
_entity_poly.pdbx_seq_one_letter_code
_entity_poly.pdbx_strand_id
1 'polypeptide(L)'
;MEQEYCCGVTLDLYDSPTCSLLATQAAQGRYLTLLSDKEVNHAIKVLLREDNYIAWLPSSQLIHLKPAATPYRAIALSREKITELIPSAIAYIYKAMERPNYYLWGGTVGPNYDCSGLIQAAFASVGIWLPRDSFQQAEFTQPILASELLPGDLIFFGEDKVNHVALYLGDNSYIHSSGPTMGRNGIGIDRLSADGDAISRTYFSKLSGYGRVKLIIPFI
;
A
#
# COMPACT_ATOMS: atom_id res chain seq x y z
N MET A 1 8.80 26.78 -5.49
CA MET A 1 8.70 25.34 -5.17
C MET A 1 8.13 25.27 -3.77
N GLU A 2 7.03 24.54 -3.57
CA GLU A 2 6.51 24.31 -2.22
C GLU A 2 7.57 23.58 -1.39
N GLN A 3 7.71 23.96 -0.12
CA GLN A 3 8.69 23.35 0.78
C GLN A 3 8.30 21.89 1.04
N GLU A 4 9.21 20.96 0.75
CA GLU A 4 9.06 19.55 1.14
C GLU A 4 9.69 19.29 2.52
N TYR A 5 9.16 18.31 3.22
CA TYR A 5 9.61 17.87 4.55
C TYR A 5 9.88 16.38 4.53
N CYS A 6 10.89 15.95 5.28
CA CYS A 6 11.16 14.56 5.59
C CYS A 6 10.58 14.21 6.97
N CYS A 7 9.92 13.06 7.06
CA CYS A 7 9.38 12.53 8.30
C CYS A 7 10.52 12.06 9.21
N GLY A 8 10.69 12.68 10.38
CA GLY A 8 11.73 12.33 11.34
C GLY A 8 11.42 11.06 12.16
N VAL A 9 10.15 10.69 12.25
CA VAL A 9 9.62 9.45 12.83
C VAL A 9 8.47 8.95 11.94
N THR A 10 7.91 7.77 12.25
CA THR A 10 6.68 7.32 11.60
C THR A 10 5.50 8.20 12.04
N LEU A 11 4.72 8.69 11.08
CA LEU A 11 3.57 9.57 11.33
C LEU A 11 2.27 8.88 10.95
N ASP A 12 1.26 9.00 11.80
CA ASP A 12 -0.11 8.59 11.48
C ASP A 12 -0.81 9.71 10.71
N LEU A 13 -1.44 9.35 9.59
CA LEU A 13 -2.16 10.27 8.71
C LEU A 13 -3.61 9.81 8.54
N TYR A 14 -4.54 10.75 8.56
CA TYR A 14 -5.97 10.49 8.71
C TYR A 14 -6.76 10.93 7.48
N ASP A 15 -7.96 10.37 7.33
CA ASP A 15 -8.86 10.65 6.20
C ASP A 15 -9.49 12.05 6.27
N SER A 16 -9.53 12.63 7.46
CA SER A 16 -10.30 13.81 7.81
C SER A 16 -9.59 14.62 8.90
N PRO A 17 -9.90 15.93 9.03
CA PRO A 17 -9.27 16.79 10.02
C PRO A 17 -9.61 16.39 11.47
N THR A 18 -10.65 15.60 11.70
CA THR A 18 -10.99 15.09 13.05
C THR A 18 -10.04 14.00 13.54
N CYS A 19 -9.21 13.45 12.66
CA CYS A 19 -8.22 12.43 12.98
C CYS A 19 -8.80 11.18 13.68
N SER A 20 -10.02 10.79 13.29
CA SER A 20 -10.75 9.66 13.89
C SER A 20 -10.54 8.34 13.15
N LEU A 21 -10.19 8.37 11.87
CA LEU A 21 -9.94 7.18 11.05
C LEU A 21 -8.58 7.30 10.35
N LEU A 22 -7.72 6.32 10.59
CA LEU A 22 -6.41 6.24 9.95
C LEU A 22 -6.60 6.02 8.45
N ALA A 23 -5.91 6.82 7.63
CA ALA A 23 -5.89 6.66 6.18
C ALA A 23 -4.61 5.98 5.71
N THR A 24 -3.46 6.39 6.26
CA THR A 24 -2.17 5.79 5.96
C THR A 24 -1.17 6.09 7.08
N GLN A 25 0.04 5.55 6.97
CA GLN A 25 1.15 5.91 7.83
C GLN A 25 2.36 6.29 6.97
N ALA A 26 2.99 7.42 7.29
CA ALA A 26 4.22 7.82 6.65
C ALA A 26 5.40 7.27 7.45
N ALA A 27 6.14 6.29 6.89
CA ALA A 27 7.34 5.78 7.54
C ALA A 27 8.39 6.89 7.75
N GLN A 28 9.22 6.74 8.78
CA GLN A 28 10.41 7.58 8.94
C GLN A 28 11.21 7.64 7.63
N GLY A 29 11.59 8.85 7.21
CA GLY A 29 12.32 9.09 5.96
C GLY A 29 11.42 9.42 4.76
N ARG A 30 10.10 9.22 4.83
CA ARG A 30 9.18 9.63 3.76
C ARG A 30 9.10 11.15 3.60
N TYR A 31 8.82 11.59 2.39
CA TYR A 31 8.70 12.98 2.00
C TYR A 31 7.23 13.41 1.93
N LEU A 32 6.94 14.62 2.39
CA LEU A 32 5.62 15.22 2.28
C LEU A 32 5.68 16.73 2.07
N THR A 33 4.59 17.30 1.56
CA THR A 33 4.35 18.74 1.47
C THR A 33 3.13 19.10 2.31
N LEU A 34 3.17 20.25 2.96
CA LEU A 34 1.97 20.83 3.59
C LEU A 34 1.15 21.54 2.52
N LEU A 35 -0.12 21.16 2.36
CA LEU A 35 -1.02 21.74 1.35
C LEU A 35 -1.74 23.00 1.84
N SER A 36 -1.56 23.35 3.12
CA SER A 36 -2.20 24.51 3.76
C SER A 36 -1.37 24.93 4.97
N ASP A 37 -1.21 26.23 5.15
CA ASP A 37 -0.65 26.81 6.38
C ASP A 37 -1.72 26.99 7.48
N LYS A 38 -3.00 26.73 7.16
CA LYS A 38 -4.12 26.80 8.09
C LYS A 38 -4.45 25.42 8.63
N GLU A 39 -4.47 25.31 9.95
CA GLU A 39 -4.99 24.15 10.67
C GLU A 39 -6.52 24.11 10.64
N VAL A 40 -7.07 22.89 10.58
CA VAL A 40 -8.50 22.60 10.74
C VAL A 40 -8.62 21.48 11.76
N ASN A 41 -9.34 21.70 12.87
CA ASN A 41 -9.48 20.73 13.97
C ASN A 41 -8.13 20.18 14.48
N HIS A 42 -7.12 21.04 14.64
CA HIS A 42 -5.77 20.65 15.06
C HIS A 42 -5.10 19.64 14.11
N ALA A 43 -5.38 19.75 12.82
CA ALA A 43 -4.74 18.98 11.77
C ALA A 43 -4.44 19.83 10.53
N ILE A 44 -3.40 19.44 9.80
CA ILE A 44 -2.96 20.06 8.54
C ILE A 44 -3.09 19.05 7.41
N LYS A 45 -3.58 19.51 6.26
CA LYS A 45 -3.66 18.68 5.05
C LYS A 45 -2.27 18.56 4.44
N VAL A 46 -1.84 17.33 4.16
CA VAL A 46 -0.52 17.01 3.60
C VAL A 46 -0.63 16.15 2.35
N LEU A 47 0.42 16.18 1.53
CA LEU A 47 0.59 15.34 0.34
C LEU A 47 1.90 14.57 0.48
N LEU A 48 1.82 13.24 0.54
CA LEU A 48 2.99 12.37 0.50
C LEU A 48 3.57 12.35 -0.92
N ARG A 49 4.88 12.51 -1.05
CA ARG A 49 5.52 12.74 -2.36
C ARG A 49 5.75 11.48 -3.17
N GLU A 50 5.87 10.33 -2.51
CA GLU A 50 6.23 9.09 -3.22
C GLU A 50 5.04 8.40 -3.88
N ASP A 51 3.83 8.62 -3.38
CA ASP A 51 2.58 8.00 -3.84
C ASP A 51 1.46 9.01 -4.12
N ASN A 52 1.76 10.32 -4.01
CA ASN A 52 0.80 11.42 -4.12
C ASN A 52 -0.43 11.28 -3.20
N TYR A 53 -0.30 10.58 -2.06
CA TYR A 53 -1.42 10.39 -1.16
C TYR A 53 -1.71 11.65 -0.34
N ILE A 54 -2.95 12.12 -0.40
CA ILE A 54 -3.41 13.28 0.36
C ILE A 54 -4.09 12.81 1.64
N ALA A 55 -3.67 13.34 2.78
CA ALA A 55 -4.23 12.99 4.08
C ALA A 55 -4.11 14.16 5.07
N TRP A 56 -4.57 13.94 6.30
CA TRP A 56 -4.50 14.91 7.40
C TRP A 56 -3.47 14.48 8.44
N LEU A 57 -2.56 15.39 8.78
CA LEU A 57 -1.53 15.22 9.80
C LEU A 57 -1.96 16.00 11.07
N PRO A 58 -2.12 15.34 12.23
CA PRO A 58 -2.31 16.04 13.50
C PRO A 58 -1.21 17.06 13.77
N SER A 59 -1.56 18.27 14.20
CA SER A 59 -0.60 19.35 14.45
C SER A 59 0.45 18.99 15.49
N SER A 60 0.09 18.11 16.44
CA SER A 60 1.03 17.57 17.45
C SER A 60 2.21 16.81 16.84
N GLN A 61 2.07 16.28 15.62
CA GLN A 61 3.12 15.53 14.93
C GLN A 61 4.01 16.41 14.03
N LEU A 62 3.69 17.69 13.82
CA LEU A 62 4.48 18.61 12.98
C LEU A 62 5.91 18.78 13.49
N ILE A 63 6.12 18.65 14.80
CA ILE A 63 7.45 18.73 15.43
C ILE A 63 8.42 17.66 14.93
N HIS A 64 7.90 16.59 14.32
CA HIS A 64 8.70 15.52 13.76
C HIS A 64 9.09 15.75 12.30
N LEU A 65 8.61 16.82 11.66
CA LEU A 65 8.98 17.17 10.29
C LEU A 65 10.30 17.92 10.27
N LYS A 66 11.15 17.57 9.30
CA LYS A 66 12.40 18.27 9.02
C LYS A 66 12.35 18.84 7.61
N PRO A 67 12.63 20.13 7.38
CA PRO A 67 12.73 20.66 6.02
C PRO A 67 13.69 19.82 5.18
N ALA A 68 13.24 19.37 4.01
CA ALA A 68 14.06 18.60 3.10
C ALA A 68 15.09 19.51 2.42
N ALA A 69 16.36 19.12 2.46
CA ALA A 69 17.43 19.85 1.77
C ALA A 69 17.31 19.74 0.24
N THR A 70 16.78 18.61 -0.24
CA THR A 70 16.51 18.34 -1.65
C THR A 70 15.10 17.76 -1.78
N PRO A 71 14.35 18.13 -2.82
CA PRO A 71 13.04 17.53 -3.05
C PRO A 71 13.16 16.04 -3.38
N TYR A 72 12.11 15.28 -3.09
CA TYR A 72 11.97 13.91 -3.50
C TYR A 72 12.08 13.79 -5.02
N ARG A 73 12.79 12.75 -5.45
CA ARG A 73 12.90 12.37 -6.87
C ARG A 73 12.57 10.91 -7.00
N ALA A 74 11.44 10.63 -7.64
CA ALA A 74 11.10 9.27 -7.99
C ALA A 74 12.14 8.68 -8.95
N ILE A 75 12.53 7.44 -8.68
CA ILE A 75 13.48 6.70 -9.49
C ILE A 75 12.67 5.95 -10.54
N ALA A 76 12.94 6.22 -11.82
CA ALA A 76 12.39 5.42 -12.89
C ALA A 76 13.06 4.03 -12.91
N LEU A 77 12.25 2.98 -12.99
CA LEU A 77 12.73 1.60 -13.03
C LEU A 77 12.25 0.91 -14.31
N SER A 78 13.16 0.19 -14.97
CA SER A 78 12.83 -0.65 -16.11
C SER A 78 12.06 -1.88 -15.66
N ARG A 79 11.38 -2.52 -16.61
CA ARG A 79 10.64 -3.76 -16.36
C ARG A 79 11.55 -4.89 -15.88
N GLU A 80 12.73 -5.01 -16.46
CA GLU A 80 13.75 -5.99 -16.10
C GLU A 80 14.15 -5.77 -14.66
N LYS A 81 14.41 -4.51 -14.27
CA LYS A 81 14.81 -4.20 -12.91
C LYS A 81 13.70 -4.47 -11.90
N ILE A 82 12.45 -4.13 -12.22
CA ILE A 82 11.30 -4.48 -11.39
C ILE A 82 11.23 -5.99 -11.19
N THR A 83 11.36 -6.76 -12.27
CA THR A 83 11.30 -8.24 -12.24
C THR A 83 12.35 -8.83 -11.31
N GLU A 84 13.58 -8.31 -11.32
CA GLU A 84 14.66 -8.73 -10.40
C GLU A 84 14.34 -8.47 -8.92
N LEU A 85 13.54 -7.42 -8.63
CA LEU A 85 13.24 -6.98 -7.26
C LEU A 85 12.02 -7.69 -6.67
N ILE A 86 11.12 -8.25 -7.50
CA ILE A 86 9.90 -8.94 -7.06
C ILE A 86 10.15 -9.99 -5.97
N PRO A 87 11.16 -10.90 -6.08
CA PRO A 87 11.39 -11.90 -5.03
C PRO A 87 11.67 -11.28 -3.64
N SER A 88 12.32 -10.10 -3.60
CA SER A 88 12.59 -9.39 -2.34
C SER A 88 11.33 -8.74 -1.76
N ALA A 89 10.43 -8.23 -2.60
CA ALA A 89 9.11 -7.76 -2.15
C ALA A 89 8.26 -8.90 -1.59
N ILE A 90 8.27 -10.07 -2.24
CA ILE A 90 7.59 -11.28 -1.73
C ILE A 90 8.18 -11.70 -0.38
N ALA A 91 9.51 -11.74 -0.27
CA ALA A 91 10.20 -12.08 0.97
C ALA A 91 9.88 -11.11 2.12
N TYR A 92 9.65 -9.82 1.82
CA TYR A 92 9.18 -8.85 2.81
C TYR A 92 7.82 -9.28 3.40
N ILE A 93 6.86 -9.67 2.56
CA ILE A 93 5.52 -10.07 3.02
C ILE A 93 5.58 -11.32 3.89
N TYR A 94 6.39 -12.32 3.49
CA TYR A 94 6.59 -13.52 4.33
C TYR A 94 7.14 -13.17 5.71
N LYS A 95 8.17 -12.30 5.79
CA LYS A 95 8.71 -11.84 7.08
C LYS A 95 7.69 -11.04 7.89
N ALA A 96 6.83 -10.26 7.24
CA ALA A 96 5.75 -9.55 7.91
C ALA A 96 4.72 -10.52 8.49
N MET A 97 4.37 -11.58 7.75
CA MET A 97 3.44 -12.63 8.18
C MET A 97 3.93 -13.41 9.42
N GLU A 98 5.24 -13.64 9.54
CA GLU A 98 5.85 -14.33 10.70
C GLU A 98 5.74 -13.55 12.01
N ARG A 99 5.53 -12.22 11.95
CA ARG A 99 5.38 -11.38 13.13
C ARG A 99 3.90 -11.37 13.56
N PRO A 100 3.61 -11.38 14.87
CA PRO A 100 2.25 -11.14 15.34
C PRO A 100 1.69 -9.86 14.72
N ASN A 101 0.59 -10.00 13.98
CA ASN A 101 -0.04 -8.93 13.25
C ASN A 101 -1.56 -9.11 13.28
N TYR A 102 -2.27 -8.00 13.09
CA TYR A 102 -3.70 -8.01 12.82
C TYR A 102 -4.03 -7.02 11.69
N TYR A 103 -5.26 -7.11 11.16
CA TYR A 103 -5.72 -6.17 10.14
C TYR A 103 -5.96 -4.79 10.75
N LEU A 104 -5.15 -3.82 10.37
CA LEU A 104 -5.30 -2.42 10.78
C LEU A 104 -5.70 -1.59 9.58
N TRP A 105 -6.92 -1.06 9.56
CA TRP A 105 -7.34 -0.09 8.55
C TRP A 105 -6.40 1.12 8.53
N GLY A 106 -5.89 1.50 7.36
CA GLY A 106 -4.86 2.54 7.20
C GLY A 106 -3.43 2.06 7.55
N GLY A 107 -3.27 0.86 8.09
CA GLY A 107 -1.98 0.29 8.48
C GLY A 107 -1.04 0.13 7.29
N THR A 108 0.08 0.83 7.35
CA THR A 108 1.07 0.90 6.24
C THR A 108 2.49 0.66 6.73
N VAL A 109 2.73 0.84 8.03
CA VAL A 109 4.01 0.53 8.68
C VAL A 109 3.79 -0.62 9.66
N GLY A 110 4.59 -1.67 9.52
CA GLY A 110 4.41 -2.89 10.29
C GLY A 110 4.52 -2.73 11.81
N PRO A 111 3.96 -3.69 12.56
CA PRO A 111 3.60 -5.03 12.07
C PRO A 111 2.16 -5.18 11.54
N ASN A 112 1.28 -4.20 11.75
CA ASN A 112 -0.14 -4.33 11.40
C ASN A 112 -0.45 -3.57 10.11
N TYR A 113 -1.13 -4.23 9.17
CA TYR A 113 -1.37 -3.69 7.84
C TYR A 113 -2.83 -3.89 7.43
N ASP A 114 -3.33 -2.99 6.58
CA ASP A 114 -4.46 -3.33 5.72
C ASP A 114 -3.98 -4.00 4.42
N CYS A 115 -4.90 -4.36 3.53
CA CYS A 115 -4.58 -5.07 2.31
C CYS A 115 -3.61 -4.30 1.41
N SER A 116 -3.93 -3.06 1.05
CA SER A 116 -3.14 -2.28 0.09
C SER A 116 -1.89 -1.64 0.71
N GLY A 117 -1.90 -1.39 2.02
CA GLY A 117 -0.74 -0.92 2.79
C GLY A 117 0.33 -2.00 2.92
N LEU A 118 -0.05 -3.28 3.08
CA LEU A 118 0.90 -4.40 3.02
C LEU A 118 1.61 -4.46 1.66
N ILE A 119 0.84 -4.36 0.58
CA ILE A 119 1.37 -4.37 -0.78
C ILE A 119 2.28 -3.16 -1.01
N GLN A 120 1.84 -1.96 -0.65
CA GLN A 120 2.67 -0.76 -0.79
C GLN A 120 3.99 -0.88 -0.02
N ALA A 121 3.95 -1.36 1.24
CA ALA A 121 5.14 -1.54 2.07
C ALA A 121 6.12 -2.55 1.46
N ALA A 122 5.61 -3.67 0.93
CA ALA A 122 6.43 -4.70 0.29
C ALA A 122 7.19 -4.18 -0.92
N PHE A 123 6.52 -3.46 -1.82
CA PHE A 123 7.15 -2.87 -3.00
C PHE A 123 8.06 -1.68 -2.63
N ALA A 124 7.67 -0.84 -1.67
CA ALA A 124 8.50 0.27 -1.21
C ALA A 124 9.80 -0.22 -0.57
N SER A 125 9.81 -1.40 0.06
CA SER A 125 11.02 -2.01 0.64
C SER A 125 12.12 -2.30 -0.39
N VAL A 126 11.75 -2.39 -1.68
CA VAL A 126 12.66 -2.59 -2.80
C VAL A 126 12.74 -1.36 -3.73
N GLY A 127 12.26 -0.21 -3.26
CA GLY A 127 12.31 1.06 -3.99
C GLY A 127 11.25 1.23 -5.08
N ILE A 128 10.20 0.40 -5.10
CA ILE A 128 9.08 0.49 -6.04
C ILE A 128 7.90 1.14 -5.31
N TRP A 129 7.49 2.33 -5.74
CA TRP A 129 6.33 3.00 -5.14
C TRP A 129 5.04 2.69 -5.89
N LEU A 130 4.06 2.19 -5.14
CA LEU A 130 2.70 2.00 -5.61
C LEU A 130 1.77 3.03 -4.95
N PRO A 131 0.65 3.39 -5.60
CA PRO A 131 -0.42 4.13 -4.92
C PRO A 131 -0.91 3.41 -3.65
N ARG A 132 -1.50 4.16 -2.73
CA ARG A 132 -1.84 3.65 -1.39
C ARG A 132 -3.09 2.77 -1.39
N ASP A 133 -4.09 3.11 -2.19
CA ASP A 133 -5.39 2.44 -2.16
C ASP A 133 -5.48 1.33 -3.20
N SER A 134 -6.16 0.22 -2.89
CA SER A 134 -6.27 -0.95 -3.78
C SER A 134 -6.82 -0.62 -5.17
N PHE A 135 -7.80 0.30 -5.25
CA PHE A 135 -8.36 0.71 -6.55
C PHE A 135 -7.35 1.51 -7.37
N GLN A 136 -6.56 2.38 -6.73
CA GLN A 136 -5.49 3.12 -7.40
C GLN A 136 -4.37 2.18 -7.84
N GLN A 137 -4.06 1.14 -7.06
CA GLN A 137 -3.12 0.09 -7.46
C GLN A 137 -3.63 -0.67 -8.70
N ALA A 138 -4.92 -0.99 -8.77
CA ALA A 138 -5.53 -1.62 -9.94
C ALA A 138 -5.39 -0.74 -11.19
N GLU A 139 -5.66 0.56 -11.07
CA GLU A 139 -5.51 1.55 -12.15
C GLU A 139 -4.04 1.77 -12.56
N PHE A 140 -3.12 1.68 -11.60
CA PHE A 140 -1.68 1.88 -11.82
C PHE A 140 -1.01 0.71 -12.52
N THR A 141 -1.43 -0.52 -12.21
CA THR A 141 -0.85 -1.72 -12.82
C THR A 141 -1.33 -1.95 -14.24
N GLN A 142 -0.53 -2.65 -15.05
CA GLN A 142 -0.98 -3.12 -16.35
C GLN A 142 -1.94 -4.30 -16.17
N PRO A 143 -3.20 -4.23 -16.66
CA PRO A 143 -4.10 -5.38 -16.64
C PRO A 143 -3.52 -6.57 -17.38
N ILE A 144 -3.71 -7.78 -16.82
CA ILE A 144 -3.27 -9.06 -17.40
C ILE A 144 -4.39 -10.11 -17.31
N LEU A 145 -4.28 -11.16 -18.12
CA LEU A 145 -5.17 -12.31 -18.07
C LEU A 145 -4.74 -13.29 -16.97
N ALA A 146 -5.69 -14.09 -16.48
CA ALA A 146 -5.42 -15.15 -15.49
C ALA A 146 -4.30 -16.12 -15.96
N SER A 147 -4.28 -16.46 -17.25
CA SER A 147 -3.27 -17.33 -17.86
C SER A 147 -1.86 -16.73 -17.92
N GLU A 148 -1.73 -15.43 -17.66
CA GLU A 148 -0.45 -14.72 -17.68
C GLU A 148 0.14 -14.55 -16.28
N LEU A 149 -0.57 -14.93 -15.22
CA LEU A 149 -0.17 -14.71 -13.83
C LEU A 149 1.22 -15.29 -13.52
N LEU A 150 2.05 -14.47 -12.90
CA LEU A 150 3.37 -14.81 -12.38
C LEU A 150 3.49 -14.33 -10.93
N PRO A 151 4.30 -15.01 -10.09
CA PRO A 151 4.56 -14.56 -8.73
C PRO A 151 4.95 -13.09 -8.69
N GLY A 152 4.32 -12.32 -7.80
CA GLY A 152 4.50 -10.86 -7.68
C GLY A 152 3.46 -10.01 -8.41
N ASP A 153 2.63 -10.60 -9.28
CA ASP A 153 1.46 -9.89 -9.81
C ASP A 153 0.44 -9.62 -8.71
N LEU A 154 -0.36 -8.56 -8.90
CA LEU A 154 -1.42 -8.19 -7.98
C LEU A 154 -2.75 -8.79 -8.44
N ILE A 155 -3.53 -9.24 -7.47
CA ILE A 155 -4.90 -9.72 -7.65
C ILE A 155 -5.83 -8.75 -6.96
N PHE A 156 -6.87 -8.33 -7.66
CA PHE A 156 -7.82 -7.35 -7.18
C PHE A 156 -9.19 -7.98 -6.96
N PHE A 157 -9.85 -7.58 -5.88
CA PHE A 157 -11.18 -8.06 -5.51
C PHE A 157 -12.13 -6.88 -5.21
N GLY A 158 -13.41 -7.09 -5.50
CA GLY A 158 -14.49 -6.12 -5.37
C GLY A 158 -15.60 -6.41 -6.39
N GLU A 159 -16.84 -6.01 -6.08
CA GLU A 159 -17.99 -6.18 -6.98
C GLU A 159 -18.09 -4.98 -7.94
N ASP A 160 -18.51 -3.82 -7.46
CA ASP A 160 -18.61 -2.60 -8.28
C ASP A 160 -17.29 -1.82 -8.36
N LYS A 161 -16.47 -1.91 -7.30
CA LYS A 161 -15.19 -1.22 -7.18
C LYS A 161 -14.21 -2.11 -6.43
N VAL A 162 -12.95 -2.10 -6.87
CA VAL A 162 -11.85 -2.76 -6.17
C VAL A 162 -11.72 -2.21 -4.76
N ASN A 163 -11.85 -3.08 -3.76
CA ASN A 163 -11.75 -2.74 -2.34
C ASN A 163 -10.78 -3.64 -1.57
N HIS A 164 -10.14 -4.59 -2.26
CA HIS A 164 -9.13 -5.46 -1.68
C HIS A 164 -8.08 -5.84 -2.73
N VAL A 165 -6.85 -6.07 -2.28
CA VAL A 165 -5.73 -6.49 -3.11
C VAL A 165 -4.92 -7.61 -2.41
N ALA A 166 -4.34 -8.49 -3.22
CA ALA A 166 -3.40 -9.51 -2.80
C ALA A 166 -2.20 -9.59 -3.75
N LEU A 167 -1.12 -10.23 -3.30
CA LEU A 167 0.02 -10.57 -4.14
C LEU A 167 -0.02 -12.06 -4.51
N TYR A 168 0.07 -12.37 -5.80
CA TYR A 168 0.10 -13.74 -6.30
C TYR A 168 1.43 -14.42 -6.00
N LEU A 169 1.39 -15.68 -5.56
CA LEU A 169 2.55 -16.48 -5.18
C LEU A 169 2.89 -17.59 -6.18
N GLY A 170 2.04 -17.84 -7.17
CA GLY A 170 2.08 -19.06 -7.99
C GLY A 170 1.11 -20.13 -7.49
N ASP A 171 0.92 -21.18 -8.28
CA ASP A 171 0.10 -22.36 -7.94
C ASP A 171 -1.31 -22.03 -7.39
N ASN A 172 -1.97 -21.04 -8.02
CA ASN A 172 -3.28 -20.52 -7.61
C ASN A 172 -3.33 -20.03 -6.15
N SER A 173 -2.18 -19.63 -5.57
CA SER A 173 -2.07 -19.15 -4.20
C SER A 173 -1.71 -17.67 -4.17
N TYR A 174 -2.20 -16.95 -3.17
CA TYR A 174 -1.89 -15.53 -2.97
C TYR A 174 -1.75 -15.20 -1.50
N ILE A 175 -1.04 -14.12 -1.19
CA ILE A 175 -0.84 -13.60 0.15
C ILE A 175 -1.45 -12.20 0.27
N HIS A 176 -2.14 -11.94 1.36
CA HIS A 176 -2.77 -10.64 1.64
C HIS A 176 -2.88 -10.37 3.14
N SER A 177 -3.19 -9.13 3.54
CA SER A 177 -3.78 -8.86 4.85
C SER A 177 -5.30 -8.75 4.68
N SER A 178 -6.08 -9.48 5.48
CA SER A 178 -7.55 -9.48 5.39
C SER A 178 -8.25 -9.23 6.73
N GLY A 179 -9.40 -8.55 6.68
CA GLY A 179 -10.15 -8.14 7.86
C GLY A 179 -10.77 -9.30 8.64
N PRO A 180 -11.25 -9.06 9.88
CA PRO A 180 -11.75 -10.11 10.76
C PRO A 180 -13.10 -10.70 10.33
N THR A 181 -13.93 -9.97 9.59
CA THR A 181 -15.30 -10.39 9.26
C THR A 181 -15.35 -11.46 8.16
N MET A 182 -14.47 -11.34 7.16
CA MET A 182 -14.48 -12.17 5.95
C MET A 182 -13.12 -12.81 5.66
N GLY A 183 -12.15 -12.63 6.56
CA GLY A 183 -10.76 -12.98 6.34
C GLY A 183 -10.07 -13.47 7.60
N ARG A 184 -8.76 -13.31 7.64
CA ARG A 184 -7.88 -13.92 8.64
C ARG A 184 -7.55 -12.99 9.81
N ASN A 185 -8.11 -11.78 9.82
CA ASN A 185 -7.74 -10.70 10.74
C ASN A 185 -6.21 -10.44 10.76
N GLY A 186 -5.60 -10.33 9.59
CA GLY A 186 -4.15 -10.19 9.46
C GLY A 186 -3.63 -10.82 8.16
N ILE A 187 -2.32 -11.01 8.11
CA ILE A 187 -1.62 -11.55 6.94
C ILE A 187 -1.81 -13.06 6.85
N GLY A 188 -2.21 -13.54 5.68
CA GLY A 188 -2.33 -14.98 5.41
C GLY A 188 -2.37 -15.32 3.94
N ILE A 189 -2.36 -16.62 3.66
CA ILE A 189 -2.34 -17.20 2.32
C ILE A 189 -3.69 -17.85 2.03
N ASP A 190 -4.22 -17.58 0.84
CA ASP A 190 -5.48 -18.09 0.34
C ASP A 190 -5.33 -18.57 -1.12
N ARG A 191 -6.37 -19.24 -1.63
CA ARG A 191 -6.38 -19.84 -2.98
C ARG A 191 -7.37 -19.16 -3.91
N LEU A 192 -6.99 -19.01 -5.18
CA LEU A 192 -7.87 -18.64 -6.30
C LEU A 192 -8.68 -19.86 -6.74
N SER A 193 -9.59 -20.34 -5.89
CA SER A 193 -10.38 -21.53 -6.20
C SER A 193 -11.73 -21.53 -5.50
N ALA A 194 -12.75 -22.02 -6.21
CA ALA A 194 -14.07 -22.31 -5.67
C ALA A 194 -14.07 -23.50 -4.69
N ASP A 195 -13.03 -24.33 -4.69
CA ASP A 195 -12.88 -25.50 -3.83
C ASP A 195 -11.98 -25.22 -2.61
N GLY A 196 -11.56 -23.96 -2.41
CA GLY A 196 -10.77 -23.53 -1.26
C GLY A 196 -11.54 -23.56 0.06
N ASP A 197 -10.89 -23.14 1.15
CA ASP A 197 -11.57 -22.92 2.42
C ASP A 197 -12.62 -21.79 2.33
N ALA A 198 -13.38 -21.56 3.41
CA ALA A 198 -14.44 -20.55 3.40
C ALA A 198 -13.93 -19.15 3.01
N ILE A 199 -12.74 -18.76 3.49
CA ILE A 199 -12.15 -17.45 3.22
C ILE A 199 -11.72 -17.37 1.75
N SER A 200 -11.01 -18.39 1.26
CA SER A 200 -10.60 -18.48 -0.14
C SER A 200 -11.79 -18.37 -1.10
N ARG A 201 -12.90 -19.09 -0.83
CA ARG A 201 -14.12 -19.00 -1.64
C ARG A 201 -14.76 -17.62 -1.60
N THR A 202 -14.82 -17.01 -0.42
CA THR A 202 -15.39 -15.67 -0.22
C THR A 202 -14.62 -14.60 -1.00
N TYR A 203 -13.30 -14.66 -1.01
CA TYR A 203 -12.50 -13.74 -1.83
C TYR A 203 -12.59 -14.10 -3.31
N PHE A 204 -12.54 -15.38 -3.67
CA PHE A 204 -12.65 -15.82 -5.06
C PHE A 204 -13.97 -15.37 -5.73
N SER A 205 -15.09 -15.39 -5.01
CA SER A 205 -16.38 -14.91 -5.55
C SER A 205 -16.40 -13.41 -5.83
N LYS A 206 -15.44 -12.65 -5.29
CA LYS A 206 -15.28 -11.20 -5.47
C LYS A 206 -14.12 -10.85 -6.39
N LEU A 207 -13.55 -11.82 -7.11
CA LEU A 207 -12.44 -11.58 -8.01
C LEU A 207 -12.82 -10.55 -9.07
N SER A 208 -12.05 -9.47 -9.16
CA SER A 208 -12.28 -8.35 -10.08
C SER A 208 -11.28 -8.34 -11.24
N GLY A 209 -10.02 -8.72 -10.98
CA GLY A 209 -9.00 -8.79 -12.04
C GLY A 209 -7.58 -8.98 -11.53
N TYR A 210 -6.63 -8.80 -12.43
CA TYR A 210 -5.20 -9.02 -12.20
C TYR A 210 -4.39 -7.87 -12.82
N GLY A 211 -3.27 -7.52 -12.19
CA GLY A 211 -2.39 -6.49 -12.70
C GLY A 211 -0.91 -6.74 -12.43
N ARG A 212 -0.08 -6.34 -13.39
CA ARG A 212 1.38 -6.45 -13.32
C ARG A 212 2.03 -5.09 -13.19
N VAL A 213 2.95 -4.96 -12.24
CA VAL A 213 3.85 -3.80 -12.14
C VAL A 213 4.89 -3.89 -13.26
N LYS A 214 4.87 -2.99 -14.25
CA LYS A 214 5.75 -3.07 -15.44
C LYS A 214 6.75 -1.92 -15.56
N LEU A 215 6.35 -0.69 -15.24
CA LEU A 215 7.19 0.49 -15.34
C LEU A 215 6.83 1.44 -14.20
N ILE A 216 7.85 1.97 -13.53
CA ILE A 216 7.67 3.10 -12.62
C ILE A 216 8.02 4.35 -13.40
N ILE A 217 7.01 5.11 -13.81
CA ILE A 217 7.19 6.48 -14.27
C ILE A 217 6.96 7.36 -13.03
N PRO A 218 7.88 8.29 -12.71
CA PRO A 218 7.66 9.24 -11.63
C PRO A 218 6.28 9.87 -11.73
N PHE A 219 5.57 9.97 -10.61
CA PHE A 219 4.36 10.77 -10.54
C PHE A 219 4.73 12.22 -10.93
N ILE A 220 4.17 12.72 -12.04
CA ILE A 220 4.39 14.08 -12.56
C ILE A 220 3.49 15.06 -11.83
#